data_AF-A0A401VY25-F1
#
_entry.id   AF-A0A401VY25-F1
#
_cell.length_a   1.000
_cell.length_b   1.000
_cell.length_c   1.000
_cell.angle_alpha   90.00
_cell.angle_beta   90.00
_cell.angle_gamma   90.00
#
_symmetry.space_group_name_H-M   'P 1'
#
loop_
_entity.id
_entity.type
_entity.pdbx_description
1 polymer ?
#
loop_
_entity_poly.entity_id
_entity_poly.type
_entity_poly.pdbx_seq_one_letter_code
_entity_poly.pdbx_strand_id
1 'polypeptide(L)'
;MTELDTPPMTEEHDPASPGAGRTARETPEPPEPPTGPPGGPPSGPPPAPSAGASAAPRPSRRRRWLTALVIFLLIAIPAGYIVISAEQSRDSGQSKEEEAASTGLYNDYPSKVQQRIYNVPVPTGATPVYYYESNAWHRSSLYVQFRTNDWGLDHYLKWIGTSRDALKDGEITITGAQAAKVGWDLSGGQWAGTSLKAEDPHPSQNITVNFDEPGQPVVYVVSTVRFER
;
A
#
# COMPACT_ATOMS: atom_id res chain seq x y z
N MET A 1 -50.87 -1.81 42.43
CA MET A 1 -51.13 -0.64 43.30
C MET A 1 -49.95 -0.55 44.24
N THR A 2 -48.94 0.26 43.99
CA THR A 2 -49.02 1.70 43.72
C THR A 2 -48.01 2.13 42.66
N GLU A 3 -48.57 2.85 41.69
CA GLU A 3 -47.94 3.65 40.65
C GLU A 3 -47.62 5.02 41.25
N LEU A 4 -46.42 5.56 40.98
CA LEU A 4 -46.07 6.98 41.15
C LEU A 4 -44.87 7.20 40.20
N ASP A 5 -45.13 7.59 38.96
CA ASP A 5 -45.40 8.96 38.49
C ASP A 5 -44.07 9.70 38.22
N THR A 6 -43.70 9.68 36.93
CA THR A 6 -42.79 10.65 36.32
C THR A 6 -43.66 11.67 35.63
N PRO A 7 -43.37 12.97 35.78
CA PRO A 7 -43.22 13.73 34.54
C PRO A 7 -41.96 14.64 34.47
N PRO A 8 -41.57 15.00 33.23
CA PRO A 8 -40.30 15.62 32.89
C PRO A 8 -40.40 17.15 32.78
N MET A 9 -39.30 17.87 33.02
CA MET A 9 -39.12 19.28 32.64
C MET A 9 -37.65 19.45 32.20
N THR A 10 -37.33 19.65 30.91
CA THR A 10 -37.39 20.87 30.07
C THR A 10 -36.09 21.67 30.13
N GLU A 11 -35.41 21.73 28.97
CA GLU A 11 -34.62 22.84 28.36
C GLU A 11 -33.74 22.16 27.29
N GLU A 12 -34.11 22.09 26.02
CA GLU A 12 -34.21 23.18 25.03
C GLU A 12 -32.99 24.12 25.05
N HIS A 13 -31.99 23.80 24.23
CA HIS A 13 -31.14 24.80 23.59
C HIS A 13 -30.79 24.32 22.18
N ASP A 14 -31.44 24.94 21.20
CA ASP A 14 -31.17 24.83 19.77
C ASP A 14 -30.51 26.16 19.30
N PRO A 15 -30.18 26.37 18.03
CA PRO A 15 -28.84 26.24 17.47
C PRO A 15 -28.20 27.60 17.10
N ALA A 16 -26.86 27.67 17.10
CA ALA A 16 -26.13 28.80 16.54
C ALA A 16 -24.94 28.35 15.66
N SER A 17 -25.12 28.44 14.35
CA SER A 17 -24.09 28.78 13.36
C SER A 17 -24.39 30.22 12.90
N PRO A 18 -23.48 31.03 12.28
CA PRO A 18 -22.27 30.65 11.55
C PRO A 18 -21.02 31.56 11.80
N GLY A 19 -19.83 31.08 11.42
CA GLY A 19 -18.60 31.87 11.47
C GLY A 19 -17.68 31.57 10.29
N ALA A 20 -17.69 32.45 9.29
CA ALA A 20 -16.85 32.41 8.10
C ALA A 20 -15.37 32.67 8.43
N GLY A 21 -14.48 31.92 7.77
CA GLY A 21 -13.03 32.15 7.82
C GLY A 21 -12.34 31.58 6.60
N ARG A 22 -12.51 32.26 5.45
CA ARG A 22 -11.65 32.11 4.28
C ARG A 22 -10.25 32.62 4.63
N THR A 23 -9.23 31.80 4.45
CA THR A 23 -7.88 32.27 4.09
C THR A 23 -7.35 31.43 2.94
N ALA A 24 -7.56 31.94 1.74
CA ALA A 24 -6.79 31.63 0.55
C ALA A 24 -5.56 32.56 0.51
N ARG A 25 -4.41 31.99 0.12
CA ARG A 25 -3.13 32.58 -0.36
C ARG A 25 -1.99 31.73 0.23
N GLU A 26 -0.91 31.39 -0.48
CA GLU A 26 -0.26 32.07 -1.59
C GLU A 26 0.63 31.03 -2.32
N THR A 27 0.52 30.98 -3.65
CA THR A 27 1.49 30.32 -4.53
C THR A 27 2.57 31.35 -4.86
N PRO A 28 3.87 31.10 -4.63
CA PRO A 28 4.92 31.96 -5.16
C PRO A 28 5.34 31.49 -6.56
N GLU A 29 5.06 32.33 -7.58
CA GLU A 29 5.68 32.26 -8.91
C GLU A 29 7.05 32.99 -8.92
N PRO A 30 7.93 32.71 -9.90
CA PRO A 30 9.38 32.89 -9.83
C PRO A 30 9.88 34.31 -10.17
N PRO A 31 11.10 34.69 -9.75
CA PRO A 31 11.69 35.97 -10.16
C PRO A 31 12.31 35.93 -11.57
N GLU A 32 11.97 36.96 -12.36
CA GLU A 32 12.54 37.30 -13.67
C GLU A 32 14.02 37.73 -13.61
N PRO A 33 14.82 37.53 -14.68
CA PRO A 33 16.17 38.07 -14.79
C PRO A 33 16.19 39.55 -15.27
N PRO A 34 17.10 40.40 -14.76
CA PRO A 34 17.14 41.83 -15.10
C PRO A 34 17.82 42.16 -16.44
N THR A 35 17.33 43.25 -17.04
CA THR A 35 17.68 43.85 -18.33
C THR A 35 18.64 45.05 -18.18
N GLY A 36 19.75 45.08 -18.95
CA GLY A 36 20.53 46.29 -19.36
C GLY A 36 21.41 47.01 -18.32
N PRO A 37 22.43 47.83 -18.71
CA PRO A 37 22.38 48.82 -19.80
C PRO A 37 23.63 48.89 -20.73
N PRO A 38 23.61 49.75 -21.79
CA PRO A 38 24.60 49.80 -22.88
C PRO A 38 25.69 50.88 -22.69
N GLY A 39 26.84 50.74 -23.36
CA GLY A 39 27.83 51.82 -23.46
C GLY A 39 29.07 51.51 -24.33
N GLY A 40 29.19 52.17 -25.49
CA GLY A 40 30.47 52.54 -26.14
C GLY A 40 30.55 54.09 -26.20
N PRO A 41 31.45 54.77 -26.98
CA PRO A 41 32.45 54.33 -27.98
C PRO A 41 33.77 55.22 -27.92
N PRO A 42 34.53 55.61 -28.99
CA PRO A 42 34.95 55.01 -30.28
C PRO A 42 36.50 55.10 -30.61
N SER A 43 36.90 54.46 -31.73
CA SER A 43 37.89 54.88 -32.77
C SER A 43 39.41 54.68 -32.66
N GLY A 44 39.94 53.89 -33.62
CA GLY A 44 41.26 54.05 -34.26
C GLY A 44 41.58 52.90 -35.25
N PRO A 45 41.91 53.14 -36.55
CA PRO A 45 42.31 52.10 -37.51
C PRO A 45 43.85 52.11 -37.79
N PRO A 46 44.40 51.24 -38.67
CA PRO A 46 45.00 49.93 -38.38
C PRO A 46 46.55 49.93 -38.54
N PRO A 47 47.24 48.78 -38.33
CA PRO A 47 47.74 48.06 -39.52
C PRO A 47 47.69 46.52 -39.42
N ALA A 48 47.38 45.86 -40.55
CA ALA A 48 47.81 44.48 -40.84
C ALA A 48 49.26 44.54 -41.36
N PRO A 49 50.15 43.54 -41.16
CA PRO A 49 49.95 42.12 -41.49
C PRO A 49 50.49 41.16 -40.39
N SER A 50 50.09 39.89 -40.32
CA SER A 50 50.77 38.81 -41.04
C SER A 50 50.14 37.46 -40.69
N ALA A 51 50.22 36.56 -41.66
CA ALA A 51 49.79 35.18 -41.59
C ALA A 51 50.23 34.43 -40.32
N GLY A 52 49.26 33.78 -39.68
CA GLY A 52 49.48 32.81 -38.62
C GLY A 52 48.24 31.95 -38.49
N ALA A 53 48.10 30.95 -39.37
CA ALA A 53 47.09 29.93 -39.26
C ALA A 53 47.28 29.18 -37.93
N SER A 54 46.56 29.60 -36.89
CA SER A 54 46.53 28.87 -35.63
C SER A 54 45.66 27.63 -35.84
N ALA A 55 46.33 26.52 -36.18
CA ALA A 55 45.73 25.21 -36.28
C ALA A 55 44.90 24.93 -35.01
N ALA A 56 43.60 24.68 -35.19
CA ALA A 56 42.77 24.15 -34.12
C ALA A 56 43.46 22.90 -33.52
N PRO A 57 43.66 22.81 -32.19
CA PRO A 57 44.36 21.68 -31.61
C PRO A 57 43.55 20.41 -31.86
N ARG A 58 44.05 19.54 -32.74
CA ARG A 58 43.46 18.23 -32.99
C ARG A 58 43.46 17.46 -31.68
N PRO A 59 42.32 16.94 -31.18
CA PRO A 59 42.29 16.23 -29.91
C PRO A 59 43.16 14.98 -30.03
N SER A 60 44.26 14.95 -29.27
CA SER A 60 45.17 13.81 -29.23
C SER A 60 44.42 12.55 -28.78
N ARG A 61 44.83 11.36 -29.24
CA ARG A 61 44.21 10.07 -28.82
C ARG A 61 44.09 9.98 -27.30
N ARG A 62 45.11 10.46 -26.57
CA ARG A 62 45.12 10.54 -25.10
C ARG A 62 43.92 11.30 -24.53
N ARG A 63 43.55 12.43 -25.13
CA ARG A 63 42.40 13.23 -24.70
C ARG A 63 41.08 12.51 -24.98
N ARG A 64 40.99 11.75 -26.09
CA ARG A 64 39.81 10.92 -26.42
C ARG A 64 39.61 9.77 -25.45
N TRP A 65 40.69 9.08 -25.06
CA TRP A 65 40.63 8.03 -24.03
C TRP A 65 40.25 8.60 -22.67
N LEU A 66 40.78 9.76 -22.30
CA LEU A 66 40.42 10.45 -21.06
C LEU A 66 38.94 10.85 -21.06
N THR A 67 38.44 11.42 -22.16
CA THR A 67 37.02 11.75 -22.31
C THR A 67 36.14 10.51 -22.25
N ALA A 68 36.53 9.41 -22.90
CA ALA A 68 35.78 8.15 -22.84
C ALA A 68 35.74 7.57 -21.42
N LEU A 69 36.86 7.64 -20.68
CA LEU A 69 36.92 7.22 -19.27
C LEU A 69 36.02 8.08 -18.38
N VAL A 70 36.02 9.41 -18.57
CA VAL A 70 35.16 10.33 -17.83
C VAL A 70 33.68 10.11 -18.13
N ILE A 71 33.32 9.90 -19.40
CA ILE A 71 31.94 9.56 -19.80
C ILE A 71 31.51 8.23 -19.18
N PHE A 72 32.37 7.20 -19.24
CA PHE A 72 32.10 5.92 -18.60
C PHE A 72 31.86 6.08 -17.10
N LEU A 73 32.71 6.86 -16.42
CA LEU A 73 32.58 7.12 -14.99
C LEU A 73 31.28 7.88 -14.65
N LEU A 74 30.90 8.86 -15.48
CA LEU A 74 29.66 9.63 -15.33
C LEU A 74 28.39 8.81 -15.57
N ILE A 75 28.45 7.71 -16.33
CA ILE A 75 27.32 6.80 -16.54
C ILE A 75 27.32 5.69 -15.48
N ALA A 76 28.48 5.11 -15.18
CA ALA A 76 28.63 3.99 -14.27
C ALA A 76 28.32 4.37 -12.81
N ILE A 77 28.66 5.58 -12.37
CA ILE A 77 28.39 6.01 -10.99
C ILE A 77 26.88 6.20 -10.75
N PRO A 78 26.11 6.96 -11.56
CA PRO A 78 24.66 7.05 -11.39
C PRO A 78 23.95 5.71 -11.62
N ALA A 79 24.38 4.91 -12.61
CA ALA A 79 23.82 3.58 -12.84
C ALA A 79 24.09 2.64 -11.65
N GLY A 80 25.27 2.72 -11.04
CA GLY A 80 25.60 1.99 -9.82
C GLY A 80 24.81 2.47 -8.60
N TYR A 81 24.54 3.78 -8.50
CA TYR A 81 23.75 4.34 -7.42
C TYR A 81 22.26 3.98 -7.51
N ILE A 82 21.72 3.88 -8.74
CA ILE A 82 20.34 3.44 -8.97
C ILE A 82 20.10 2.01 -8.49
N VAL A 83 21.13 1.15 -8.44
CA VAL A 83 21.01 -0.23 -7.95
C VAL A 83 20.89 -0.31 -6.42
N ILE A 84 21.36 0.70 -5.67
CA ILE A 84 21.46 0.63 -4.20
C ILE A 84 20.31 1.41 -3.50
N SER A 85 19.65 2.35 -4.18
CA SER A 85 18.62 3.18 -3.56
C SER A 85 17.25 2.50 -3.36
N ALA A 86 17.09 1.24 -3.77
CA ALA A 86 15.90 0.45 -3.49
C ALA A 86 15.96 -0.35 -2.18
N GLU A 87 17.11 -0.40 -1.50
CA GLU A 87 17.30 -1.29 -0.34
C GLU A 87 17.12 -0.60 1.03
N GLN A 88 17.13 0.74 1.13
CA GLN A 88 16.92 1.41 2.44
C GLN A 88 15.46 1.67 2.84
N SER A 89 14.49 1.40 1.96
CA SER A 89 13.08 1.32 2.37
C SER A 89 12.63 -0.13 2.63
N ARG A 90 13.58 -1.08 2.71
CA ARG A 90 13.33 -2.53 2.87
C ARG A 90 13.81 -3.13 4.20
N ASP A 91 14.57 -2.39 5.01
CA ASP A 91 15.09 -2.92 6.29
C ASP A 91 14.05 -3.06 7.41
N SER A 92 12.85 -2.48 7.27
CA SER A 92 11.72 -2.81 8.15
C SER A 92 10.87 -4.00 7.65
N GLY A 93 11.20 -4.53 6.47
CA GLY A 93 10.53 -5.67 5.84
C GLY A 93 11.33 -6.96 5.95
N GLN A 94 12.66 -6.91 5.95
CA GLN A 94 13.52 -8.09 5.84
C GLN A 94 13.31 -9.14 6.96
N SER A 95 13.14 -8.71 8.22
CA SER A 95 12.86 -9.64 9.34
C SER A 95 11.48 -10.28 9.27
N LYS A 96 10.51 -9.60 8.63
CA LYS A 96 9.17 -10.14 8.40
C LYS A 96 9.18 -11.05 7.17
N GLU A 97 9.83 -10.62 6.09
CA GLU A 97 9.96 -11.34 4.82
C GLU A 97 10.67 -12.69 5.02
N GLU A 98 11.65 -12.78 5.94
CA GLU A 98 12.34 -14.03 6.27
C GLU A 98 11.43 -15.07 6.94
N GLU A 99 10.50 -14.66 7.82
CA GLU A 99 9.52 -15.57 8.44
C GLU A 99 8.41 -15.96 7.45
N ALA A 100 7.97 -15.02 6.61
CA ALA A 100 7.02 -15.30 5.52
C ALA A 100 7.61 -16.13 4.37
N ALA A 101 8.94 -16.20 4.21
CA ALA A 101 9.57 -16.90 3.09
C ALA A 101 9.33 -18.43 3.09
N SER A 102 8.98 -19.02 4.24
CA SER A 102 8.76 -20.48 4.36
C SER A 102 7.30 -20.91 4.19
N THR A 103 6.33 -20.04 4.47
CA THR A 103 4.88 -20.35 4.42
C THR A 103 4.07 -19.40 3.54
N GLY A 104 4.66 -18.27 3.13
CA GLY A 104 3.96 -17.17 2.48
C GLY A 104 3.12 -16.32 3.43
N LEU A 105 3.13 -16.56 4.76
CA LEU A 105 2.30 -15.87 5.75
C LEU A 105 3.11 -15.39 6.97
N TYR A 106 2.79 -14.20 7.46
CA TYR A 106 3.29 -13.65 8.73
C TYR A 106 2.49 -14.20 9.90
N ASN A 107 3.16 -14.67 10.96
CA ASN A 107 2.52 -15.16 12.19
C ASN A 107 2.24 -14.01 13.17
N ASP A 108 1.29 -13.15 12.82
CA ASP A 108 0.84 -12.04 13.66
C ASP A 108 -0.58 -11.64 13.23
N TYR A 109 -1.19 -10.71 13.95
CA TYR A 109 -2.41 -10.07 13.50
C TYR A 109 -2.14 -9.09 12.35
N PRO A 110 -3.00 -9.05 11.32
CA PRO A 110 -3.04 -7.90 10.42
C PRO A 110 -3.24 -6.62 11.24
N SER A 111 -2.61 -5.53 10.84
CA SER A 111 -2.81 -4.23 11.49
C SER A 111 -4.29 -3.83 11.49
N LYS A 112 -4.73 -3.03 12.46
CA LYS A 112 -6.13 -2.56 12.51
C LYS A 112 -6.55 -1.79 11.26
N VAL A 113 -5.60 -1.12 10.60
CA VAL A 113 -5.83 -0.46 9.31
C VAL A 113 -6.11 -1.49 8.21
N GLN A 114 -5.29 -2.54 8.08
CA GLN A 114 -5.53 -3.63 7.13
C GLN A 114 -6.88 -4.32 7.40
N GLN A 115 -7.17 -4.69 8.66
CA GLN A 115 -8.44 -5.31 9.01
C GLN A 115 -9.64 -4.45 8.59
N ARG A 116 -9.53 -3.12 8.69
CA ARG A 116 -10.59 -2.19 8.29
C ARG A 116 -10.71 -2.02 6.78
N ILE A 117 -9.60 -1.90 6.05
CA ILE A 117 -9.59 -1.78 4.58
C ILE A 117 -10.16 -3.03 3.93
N TYR A 118 -9.75 -4.19 4.41
CA TYR A 118 -10.15 -5.49 3.85
C TYR A 118 -11.39 -6.09 4.52
N ASN A 119 -11.99 -5.39 5.49
CA ASN A 119 -13.14 -5.87 6.27
C ASN A 119 -12.91 -7.24 6.94
N VAL A 120 -11.70 -7.53 7.41
CA VAL A 120 -11.35 -8.80 8.09
C VAL A 120 -11.06 -8.54 9.58
N PRO A 121 -12.09 -8.31 10.42
CA PRO A 121 -11.92 -8.07 11.85
C PRO A 121 -11.57 -9.39 12.56
N VAL A 122 -10.28 -9.68 12.72
CA VAL A 122 -9.85 -10.92 13.40
C VAL A 122 -10.28 -10.86 14.87
N PRO A 123 -11.03 -11.85 15.38
CA PRO A 123 -11.50 -11.86 16.76
C PRO A 123 -10.36 -11.75 17.77
N THR A 124 -10.60 -11.01 18.85
CA THR A 124 -9.69 -10.97 20.00
C THR A 124 -9.59 -12.38 20.60
N GLY A 125 -8.36 -12.84 20.85
CA GLY A 125 -8.11 -14.18 21.39
C GLY A 125 -8.03 -15.30 20.35
N ALA A 126 -8.20 -14.99 19.06
CA ALA A 126 -7.87 -15.92 17.98
C ALA A 126 -6.36 -16.24 18.00
N THR A 127 -6.00 -17.51 18.03
CA THR A 127 -4.60 -17.93 18.02
C THR A 127 -4.45 -19.37 17.53
N PRO A 128 -3.49 -19.66 16.63
CA PRO A 128 -2.61 -18.70 15.95
C PRO A 128 -3.35 -17.85 14.90
N VAL A 129 -2.73 -16.74 14.48
CA VAL A 129 -3.18 -15.88 13.39
C VAL A 129 -2.05 -15.74 12.37
N TYR A 130 -2.40 -15.91 11.11
CA TYR A 130 -1.49 -15.78 9.98
C TYR A 130 -2.08 -14.83 8.95
N TYR A 131 -1.26 -13.99 8.32
CA TYR A 131 -1.73 -13.14 7.24
C TYR A 131 -0.70 -12.86 6.17
N TYR A 132 -1.17 -12.49 4.99
CA TYR A 132 -0.35 -12.03 3.88
C TYR A 132 -1.14 -11.02 3.04
N GLU A 133 -0.48 -9.94 2.66
CA GLU A 133 -1.07 -8.92 1.80
C GLU A 133 -0.38 -8.94 0.43
N SER A 134 -1.18 -8.96 -0.64
CA SER A 134 -0.72 -8.85 -2.01
C SER A 134 -1.31 -7.60 -2.65
N ASN A 135 -0.43 -6.68 -3.03
CA ASN A 135 -0.84 -5.39 -3.62
C ASN A 135 -0.43 -5.29 -5.08
N ALA A 136 -1.39 -4.96 -5.94
CA ALA A 136 -1.20 -4.60 -7.33
C ALA A 136 -1.97 -3.30 -7.63
N TRP A 137 -1.56 -2.56 -8.66
CA TRP A 137 -2.08 -1.22 -8.96
C TRP A 137 -3.62 -1.12 -9.07
N HIS A 138 -4.30 -2.21 -9.44
CA HIS A 138 -5.77 -2.24 -9.62
C HIS A 138 -6.48 -3.24 -8.72
N ARG A 139 -5.73 -3.97 -7.89
CA ARG A 139 -6.26 -5.04 -7.05
C ARG A 139 -5.38 -5.26 -5.85
N SER A 140 -5.99 -5.22 -4.68
CA SER A 140 -5.39 -5.53 -3.40
C SER A 140 -6.08 -6.75 -2.82
N SER A 141 -5.32 -7.69 -2.27
CA SER A 141 -5.89 -8.86 -1.60
C SER A 141 -5.19 -9.10 -0.26
N LEU A 142 -5.99 -9.34 0.78
CA LEU A 142 -5.54 -9.79 2.09
C LEU A 142 -5.97 -11.25 2.30
N TYR A 143 -4.99 -12.08 2.63
CA TYR A 143 -5.13 -13.47 2.99
C TYR A 143 -4.97 -13.55 4.50
N VAL A 144 -5.95 -14.13 5.20
CA VAL A 144 -5.91 -14.29 6.65
C VAL A 144 -6.34 -15.69 7.01
N GLN A 145 -5.59 -16.32 7.91
CA GLN A 145 -5.95 -17.57 8.56
C GLN A 145 -5.94 -17.33 10.06
N PHE A 146 -6.98 -17.75 10.77
CA PHE A 146 -6.97 -17.69 12.22
C PHE A 146 -7.77 -18.84 12.82
N ARG A 147 -7.28 -19.36 13.93
CA ARG A 147 -8.02 -20.32 14.75
C ARG A 147 -8.80 -19.58 15.82
N THR A 148 -10.05 -19.98 16.04
CA THR A 148 -10.92 -19.36 17.05
C THR A 148 -11.81 -20.41 17.70
N ASN A 149 -12.70 -20.00 18.60
CA ASN A 149 -13.75 -20.84 19.18
C ASN A 149 -15.11 -20.54 18.55
N ASP A 150 -16.15 -21.23 19.01
CA ASP A 150 -17.48 -21.06 18.43
C ASP A 150 -17.99 -19.62 18.47
N TRP A 151 -17.84 -18.99 19.63
CA TRP A 151 -18.25 -17.59 19.84
C TRP A 151 -17.47 -16.63 18.93
N GLY A 152 -16.16 -16.84 18.77
CA GLY A 152 -15.32 -16.00 17.93
C GLY A 152 -15.65 -16.12 16.44
N LEU A 153 -16.00 -17.32 15.98
CA LEU A 153 -16.50 -17.53 14.62
C LEU A 153 -17.82 -16.77 14.39
N ASP A 154 -18.78 -16.90 15.32
CA ASP A 154 -20.06 -16.19 15.22
C ASP A 154 -19.88 -14.67 15.21
N HIS A 155 -18.98 -14.17 16.07
CA HIS A 155 -18.69 -12.75 16.16
C HIS A 155 -18.04 -12.23 14.88
N TYR A 156 -17.07 -12.97 14.32
CA TYR A 156 -16.44 -12.63 13.04
C TYR A 156 -17.47 -12.55 11.92
N LEU A 157 -18.27 -13.61 11.74
CA LEU A 157 -19.28 -13.68 10.68
C LEU A 157 -20.31 -12.56 10.81
N LYS A 158 -20.80 -12.32 12.04
CA LYS A 158 -21.75 -11.24 12.31
C LYS A 158 -21.19 -9.87 11.96
N TRP A 159 -19.92 -9.60 12.29
CA TRP A 159 -19.29 -8.32 12.01
C TRP A 159 -19.26 -8.03 10.51
N ILE A 160 -18.88 -9.02 9.70
CA ILE A 160 -18.83 -8.89 8.24
C ILE A 160 -20.21 -8.99 7.57
N GLY A 161 -21.30 -9.07 8.35
CA GLY A 161 -22.67 -9.02 7.85
C GLY A 161 -23.27 -10.36 7.45
N THR A 162 -22.75 -11.48 7.98
CA THR A 162 -23.26 -12.84 7.71
C THR A 162 -23.45 -13.66 8.99
N SER A 163 -23.77 -14.94 8.88
CA SER A 163 -23.89 -15.88 10.01
C SER A 163 -23.41 -17.28 9.61
N ARG A 164 -23.36 -18.21 10.57
CA ARG A 164 -23.06 -19.62 10.28
C ARG A 164 -24.05 -20.25 9.31
N ASP A 165 -25.31 -19.80 9.30
CA ASP A 165 -26.34 -20.34 8.40
C ASP A 165 -26.02 -20.09 6.91
N ALA A 166 -25.15 -19.12 6.63
CA ALA A 166 -24.67 -18.83 5.28
C ALA A 166 -23.46 -19.67 4.85
N LEU A 167 -22.83 -20.40 5.80
CA LEU A 167 -21.77 -21.35 5.49
C LEU A 167 -22.42 -22.61 4.92
N LYS A 168 -22.03 -23.00 3.71
CA LYS A 168 -22.51 -24.24 3.11
C LYS A 168 -21.53 -25.36 3.39
N ASP A 169 -22.05 -26.47 3.92
CA ASP A 169 -21.28 -27.66 4.24
C ASP A 169 -20.62 -28.24 2.98
N GLY A 170 -19.35 -28.63 3.12
CA GLY A 170 -18.51 -29.14 2.03
C GLY A 170 -18.03 -28.08 1.04
N GLU A 171 -18.38 -26.81 1.21
CA GLU A 171 -17.98 -25.75 0.29
C GLU A 171 -16.60 -25.17 0.65
N ILE A 172 -15.71 -25.11 -0.34
CA ILE A 172 -14.43 -24.40 -0.27
C ILE A 172 -14.50 -23.26 -1.28
N THR A 173 -14.58 -22.02 -0.81
CA THR A 173 -14.72 -20.84 -1.68
C THR A 173 -13.38 -20.27 -2.14
N ILE A 174 -12.31 -20.59 -1.43
CA ILE A 174 -10.94 -20.19 -1.76
C ILE A 174 -10.41 -21.09 -2.88
N THR A 175 -10.04 -20.47 -4.00
CA THR A 175 -9.53 -21.20 -5.17
C THR A 175 -8.16 -21.84 -4.90
N GLY A 176 -7.85 -22.92 -5.60
CA GLY A 176 -6.53 -23.56 -5.50
C GLY A 176 -5.36 -22.62 -5.81
N ALA A 177 -5.52 -21.68 -6.74
CA ALA A 177 -4.51 -20.66 -7.03
C ALA A 177 -4.31 -19.66 -5.89
N GLN A 178 -5.38 -19.29 -5.18
CA GLN A 178 -5.29 -18.45 -3.98
C GLN A 178 -4.63 -19.20 -2.82
N ALA A 179 -5.02 -20.45 -2.59
CA ALA A 179 -4.45 -21.28 -1.55
C ALA A 179 -2.95 -21.52 -1.77
N ALA A 180 -2.57 -21.91 -2.99
CA ALA A 180 -1.17 -22.14 -3.37
C ALA A 180 -0.28 -20.90 -3.20
N LYS A 181 -0.84 -19.70 -3.38
CA LYS A 181 -0.10 -18.44 -3.22
C LYS A 181 0.40 -18.20 -1.79
N VAL A 182 -0.30 -18.74 -0.79
CA VAL A 182 0.02 -18.60 0.64
C VAL A 182 0.24 -19.96 1.31
N GLY A 183 0.55 -20.99 0.52
CA GLY A 183 0.87 -22.32 1.03
C GLY A 183 -0.26 -23.05 1.77
N TRP A 184 -1.52 -22.66 1.59
CA TRP A 184 -2.64 -23.37 2.21
C TRP A 184 -2.92 -24.70 1.50
N ASP A 185 -3.03 -25.75 2.30
CA ASP A 185 -3.59 -27.02 1.89
C ASP A 185 -5.06 -27.09 2.33
N LEU A 186 -5.96 -27.13 1.35
CA LEU A 186 -7.41 -27.22 1.56
C LEU A 186 -7.94 -28.60 1.13
N SER A 187 -7.06 -29.61 1.08
CA SER A 187 -7.43 -30.98 0.76
C SER A 187 -7.77 -31.79 2.01
N GLY A 188 -8.85 -32.58 1.93
CA GLY A 188 -9.35 -33.36 3.07
C GLY A 188 -9.89 -32.48 4.21
N GLY A 189 -10.73 -33.04 5.08
CA GLY A 189 -11.28 -32.34 6.23
C GLY A 189 -12.74 -31.91 6.11
N GLN A 190 -13.28 -31.40 7.21
CA GLN A 190 -14.66 -30.93 7.35
C GLN A 190 -14.74 -29.44 7.06
N TRP A 191 -15.12 -29.10 5.83
CA TRP A 191 -15.18 -27.73 5.36
C TRP A 191 -16.59 -27.17 5.36
N ALA A 192 -16.71 -25.87 5.57
CA ALA A 192 -17.87 -25.09 5.14
C ALA A 192 -17.42 -23.72 4.61
N GLY A 193 -18.17 -23.16 3.68
CA GLY A 193 -17.73 -21.94 2.99
C GLY A 193 -18.84 -20.98 2.62
N THR A 194 -18.48 -19.71 2.47
CA THR A 194 -19.38 -18.68 1.96
C THR A 194 -18.59 -17.58 1.24
N SER A 195 -19.24 -16.89 0.31
CA SER A 195 -18.67 -15.78 -0.45
C SER A 195 -19.56 -14.55 -0.34
N LEU A 196 -18.97 -13.43 0.07
CA LEU A 196 -19.63 -12.13 0.16
C LEU A 196 -19.13 -11.27 -1.01
N LYS A 197 -20.02 -10.92 -1.93
CA LYS A 197 -19.71 -9.99 -3.01
C LYS A 197 -20.08 -8.58 -2.60
N ALA A 198 -19.21 -7.63 -2.86
CA ALA A 198 -19.43 -6.21 -2.65
C ALA A 198 -19.15 -5.45 -3.95
N GLU A 199 -19.77 -4.27 -4.09
CA GLU A 199 -19.47 -3.35 -5.19
C GLU A 199 -18.14 -2.64 -4.96
N ASP A 200 -17.36 -2.42 -6.02
CA ASP A 200 -16.08 -1.74 -5.91
C ASP A 200 -16.30 -0.29 -5.40
N PRO A 201 -15.43 0.23 -4.51
CA PRO A 201 -14.18 -0.35 -4.00
C PRO A 201 -14.34 -1.15 -2.70
N HIS A 202 -15.55 -1.57 -2.30
CA HIS A 202 -15.72 -2.40 -1.11
C HIS A 202 -15.14 -3.81 -1.32
N PRO A 203 -14.51 -4.40 -0.29
CA PRO A 203 -13.88 -5.72 -0.42
C PRO A 203 -14.91 -6.83 -0.62
N SER A 204 -14.71 -7.66 -1.64
CA SER A 204 -15.36 -8.96 -1.74
C SER A 204 -14.57 -10.00 -0.95
N GLN A 205 -15.25 -10.94 -0.29
CA GLN A 205 -14.63 -11.93 0.60
C GLN A 205 -15.00 -13.35 0.22
N ASN A 206 -14.01 -14.23 0.19
CA ASN A 206 -14.20 -15.67 0.17
C ASN A 206 -13.75 -16.24 1.51
N ILE A 207 -14.62 -16.99 2.16
CA ILE A 207 -14.41 -17.54 3.49
C ILE A 207 -14.58 -19.05 3.40
N THR A 208 -13.60 -19.76 3.92
CA THR A 208 -13.62 -21.21 4.12
C THR A 208 -13.30 -21.48 5.57
N VAL A 209 -14.04 -22.37 6.22
CA VAL A 209 -13.86 -22.74 7.63
C VAL A 209 -13.62 -24.24 7.72
N ASN A 210 -12.57 -24.63 8.44
CA ASN A 210 -12.29 -26.01 8.80
C ASN A 210 -12.86 -26.31 10.20
N PHE A 211 -13.58 -27.42 10.34
CA PHE A 211 -14.18 -27.90 11.59
C PHE A 211 -13.61 -29.23 12.09
N ASP A 212 -12.45 -29.69 11.59
CA ASP A 212 -11.83 -30.96 11.98
C ASP A 212 -11.51 -31.03 13.48
N GLU A 213 -11.21 -29.88 14.09
CA GLU A 213 -11.01 -29.76 15.53
C GLU A 213 -12.28 -29.23 16.22
N PRO A 214 -13.00 -30.06 17.01
CA PRO A 214 -14.23 -29.65 17.66
C PRO A 214 -14.04 -28.43 18.58
N GLY A 215 -14.86 -27.40 18.39
CA GLY A 215 -14.82 -26.17 19.18
C GLY A 215 -13.63 -25.25 18.87
N GLN A 216 -12.76 -25.62 17.92
CA GLN A 216 -11.61 -24.82 17.48
C GLN A 216 -11.59 -24.62 15.96
N PRO A 217 -12.63 -24.02 15.35
CA PRO A 217 -12.64 -23.80 13.91
C PRO A 217 -11.45 -22.96 13.44
N VAL A 218 -10.90 -23.35 12.30
CA VAL A 218 -9.87 -22.58 11.59
C VAL A 218 -10.50 -21.86 10.41
N VAL A 219 -10.46 -20.54 10.43
CA VAL A 219 -11.07 -19.68 9.41
C VAL A 219 -9.99 -19.23 8.44
N TYR A 220 -10.28 -19.38 7.16
CA TYR A 220 -9.47 -18.91 6.04
C TYR A 220 -10.26 -17.85 5.28
N VAL A 221 -9.64 -16.72 5.02
CA VAL A 221 -10.28 -15.56 4.41
C VAL A 221 -9.40 -15.04 3.30
N VAL A 222 -9.98 -14.84 2.11
CA VAL A 222 -9.39 -14.02 1.06
C VAL A 222 -10.31 -12.84 0.82
N SER A 223 -9.86 -11.65 1.25
CA SER A 223 -10.54 -10.39 0.99
C SER A 223 -9.87 -9.67 -0.17
N THR A 224 -10.65 -9.21 -1.14
CA THR A 224 -10.13 -8.55 -2.36
C THR A 224 -10.85 -7.24 -2.61
N VAL A 225 -10.05 -6.17 -2.67
CA VAL A 225 -10.46 -4.83 -3.10
C VAL A 225 -10.05 -4.65 -4.56
N ARG A 226 -10.93 -4.08 -5.38
CA ARG A 226 -10.58 -3.60 -6.72
C ARG A 226 -10.82 -2.11 -6.79
N PHE A 227 -9.94 -1.44 -7.51
CA PHE A 227 -10.03 0.00 -7.70
C PHE A 227 -10.56 0.25 -9.11
N GLU A 228 -11.58 1.10 -9.21
CA GLU A 228 -12.11 1.56 -10.49
C GLU A 228 -11.03 2.29 -11.28
N ARG A 229 -11.13 2.21 -12.61
CA ARG A 229 -10.19 2.79 -13.56
C ARG A 229 -10.60 4.21 -13.93
#